data_AF-A0A2N6C266-F1
#
_entry.id   AF-A0A2N6C266-F1
#
_cell.length_a   1.000
_cell.length_b   1.000
_cell.length_c   1.000
_cell.angle_alpha   90.00
_cell.angle_beta   90.00
_cell.angle_gamma   90.00
#
_symmetry.space_group_name_H-M   'P 1'
#
loop_
_entity.id
_entity.type
_entity.pdbx_description
1 polymer ?
#
loop_
_entity_poly.entity_id
_entity_poly.type
_entity_poly.pdbx_seq_one_letter_code
_entity_poly.pdbx_strand_id
1 'polypeptide(L)'
;MKQLIPASLFLFTLFLNPGPAAAGPPTGCLNGGCHADLTRMKHMHGPIGAELAGMPACVICHIPNGPGCTPQRKGLFQLKAKEMCVTCHTKGTGSLHANAAGNCLQCHDPHGSNRSPYMLRKEG
;
A
#
# COMPACT_ATOMS: atom_id res chain seq x y z
N MET A 1 5.54 75.18 -3.59
CA MET A 1 4.54 74.36 -2.86
C MET A 1 4.58 72.96 -3.43
N LYS A 2 5.38 72.06 -2.83
CA LYS A 2 5.58 70.67 -3.25
C LYS A 2 4.99 69.80 -2.13
N GLN A 3 3.93 69.06 -2.45
CA GLN A 3 3.23 68.20 -1.50
C GLN A 3 4.03 66.90 -1.32
N LEU A 4 4.45 66.64 -0.08
CA LEU A 4 5.10 65.41 0.35
C LEU A 4 4.03 64.34 0.60
N ILE A 5 4.12 63.21 -0.08
CA ILE A 5 3.31 62.01 0.18
C ILE A 5 4.07 61.18 1.23
N PRO A 6 3.50 60.87 2.41
CA PRO A 6 4.19 60.02 3.37
C PRO A 6 4.12 58.56 2.92
N ALA A 7 5.29 57.94 2.84
CA ALA A 7 5.46 56.50 2.67
C ALA A 7 4.81 55.77 3.86
N SER A 8 3.61 55.26 3.65
CA SER A 8 2.98 54.35 4.60
C SER A 8 3.67 52.98 4.49
N LEU A 9 4.62 52.74 5.38
CA LEU A 9 5.08 51.39 5.71
C LEU A 9 3.88 50.60 6.26
N PHE A 10 3.20 49.86 5.40
CA PHE A 10 2.40 48.74 5.86
C PHE A 10 3.37 47.63 6.27
N LEU A 11 3.71 47.61 7.57
CA LEU A 11 4.27 46.42 8.22
C LEU A 11 3.23 45.31 8.08
N PHE A 12 3.41 44.45 7.08
CA PHE A 12 2.67 43.20 6.96
C PHE A 12 3.16 42.29 8.10
N THR A 13 2.48 42.34 9.25
CA THR A 13 2.67 41.35 10.31
C THR A 13 2.18 40.02 9.78
N LEU A 14 3.12 39.18 9.37
CA LEU A 14 2.90 37.79 8.98
C LEU A 14 2.44 37.04 10.24
N PHE A 15 1.15 37.05 10.53
CA PHE A 15 0.56 36.15 11.51
C PHE A 15 0.67 34.73 10.96
N LEU A 16 1.69 34.00 11.43
CA LEU A 16 1.74 32.54 11.33
C LEU A 16 0.54 32.01 12.11
N ASN A 17 -0.56 31.75 11.41
CA ASN A 17 -1.71 31.06 11.94
C ASN A 17 -1.45 29.56 11.74
N PRO A 18 -1.06 28.79 12.77
CA PRO A 18 -1.02 27.34 12.64
C PRO A 18 -2.47 26.90 12.51
N GLY A 19 -2.90 26.67 11.27
CA GLY A 19 -4.16 25.98 11.00
C GLY A 19 -4.21 24.66 11.76
N PRO A 20 -5.42 24.10 11.98
CA PRO A 20 -5.60 22.87 12.74
C PRO A 20 -4.63 21.81 12.22
N ALA A 21 -3.91 21.21 13.17
CA ALA A 21 -2.86 20.23 12.95
C ALA A 21 -3.24 19.27 11.82
N ALA A 22 -2.31 19.11 10.88
CA ALA A 22 -2.41 18.14 9.81
C ALA A 22 -2.95 16.82 10.35
N ALA A 23 -4.01 16.30 9.71
CA ALA A 23 -4.41 14.92 9.89
C ALA A 23 -3.15 14.06 9.87
N GLY A 24 -2.98 13.20 10.88
CA GLY A 24 -1.87 12.26 10.94
C GLY A 24 -1.71 11.51 9.61
N PRO A 25 -0.51 10.96 9.32
CA PRO A 25 -0.23 10.35 8.03
C PRO A 25 -1.39 9.44 7.63
N PRO A 26 -1.86 9.50 6.36
CA PRO A 26 -2.96 8.66 5.92
C PRO A 26 -2.63 7.24 6.37
N THR A 27 -3.58 6.60 7.06
CA THR A 27 -3.45 5.22 7.52
C THR A 27 -3.42 4.32 6.28
N GLY A 28 -2.25 4.25 5.65
CA GLY A 28 -1.95 3.31 4.60
C GLY A 28 -1.91 1.90 5.18
N CYS A 29 -1.84 0.91 4.31
CA CYS A 29 -1.87 -0.50 4.71
C CYS A 29 -0.80 -0.81 5.77
N LEU A 30 0.40 -0.22 5.65
CA LEU A 30 1.54 -0.48 6.54
C LEU A 30 1.68 0.52 7.70
N ASN A 31 1.28 1.77 7.50
CA ASN A 31 1.61 2.88 8.41
C ASN A 31 0.61 3.06 9.57
N GLY A 32 -0.48 2.28 9.58
CA GLY A 32 -1.51 2.31 10.63
C GLY A 32 -1.28 1.34 11.80
N GLY A 33 -0.09 0.76 11.93
CA GLY A 33 0.27 -0.13 13.05
C GLY A 33 -0.34 -1.54 13.03
N CYS A 34 -1.07 -1.91 11.97
CA CYS A 34 -1.77 -3.20 11.88
C CYS A 34 -1.13 -4.21 10.92
N HIS A 35 -0.62 -3.80 9.74
CA HIS A 35 -0.05 -4.72 8.75
C HIS A 35 1.44 -4.48 8.45
N ALA A 36 2.15 -3.77 9.32
CA ALA A 36 3.60 -3.51 9.19
C ALA A 36 4.46 -4.79 9.11
N ASP A 37 3.88 -5.93 9.46
CA ASP A 37 4.52 -7.24 9.50
C ASP A 37 4.52 -7.94 8.13
N LEU A 38 3.61 -7.57 7.24
CA LEU A 38 3.44 -8.23 5.93
C LEU A 38 4.64 -8.02 4.99
N THR A 39 5.45 -7.00 5.26
CA THR A 39 6.63 -6.64 4.47
C THR A 39 7.95 -7.16 5.06
N ARG A 40 7.91 -7.93 6.13
CA ARG A 40 9.12 -8.42 6.81
C ARG A 40 9.55 -9.82 6.37
N MET A 41 9.03 -10.31 5.24
CA MET A 41 9.37 -11.63 4.74
C MET A 41 10.66 -11.61 3.92
N LYS A 42 11.46 -12.67 4.03
CA LYS A 42 12.73 -12.81 3.31
C LYS A 42 12.54 -12.82 1.78
N HIS A 43 11.53 -13.54 1.31
CA HIS A 43 11.17 -13.63 -0.10
C HIS A 43 9.77 -13.06 -0.28
N MET A 44 9.70 -11.77 -0.59
CA MET A 44 8.43 -11.07 -0.79
C MET A 44 7.90 -11.26 -2.21
N HIS A 45 6.58 -11.34 -2.33
CA HIS A 45 5.93 -11.21 -3.62
C HIS A 45 6.19 -9.82 -4.20
N GLY A 46 6.39 -9.70 -5.52
CA GLY A 46 6.79 -8.44 -6.17
C GLY A 46 5.97 -7.21 -5.75
N PRO A 47 4.62 -7.23 -5.86
CA PRO A 47 3.72 -6.23 -5.29
C PRO A 47 3.98 -5.80 -3.84
N ILE A 48 4.44 -6.68 -2.95
CA ILE A 48 4.77 -6.31 -1.57
C ILE A 48 6.06 -5.49 -1.53
N GLY A 49 7.04 -5.85 -2.35
CA GLY A 49 8.24 -5.02 -2.56
C GLY A 49 7.91 -3.65 -3.19
N ALA A 50 6.93 -3.60 -4.09
CA ALA A 50 6.46 -2.34 -4.67
C ALA A 50 5.80 -1.42 -3.61
N GLU A 51 5.04 -1.98 -2.67
CA GLU A 51 4.49 -1.23 -1.52
C GLU A 51 5.60 -0.65 -0.64
N LEU A 52 6.61 -1.44 -0.32
CA LEU A 52 7.79 -0.98 0.41
C LEU A 52 8.53 0.16 -0.31
N ALA A 53 8.53 0.15 -1.65
CA ALA A 53 9.11 1.20 -2.47
C ALA A 53 8.22 2.45 -2.58
N GLY A 54 7.09 2.51 -1.88
CA GLY A 54 6.21 3.68 -1.83
C GLY A 54 5.13 3.70 -2.91
N MET A 55 4.96 2.63 -3.69
CA MET A 55 3.83 2.51 -4.62
C MET A 55 2.61 1.92 -3.89
N PRO A 56 1.37 2.39 -4.13
CA PRO A 56 0.18 1.80 -3.51
C PRO A 56 -0.18 0.45 -4.15
N ALA A 57 0.58 -0.59 -3.86
CA ALA A 57 0.53 -1.89 -4.51
C ALA A 57 -0.35 -2.89 -3.77
N CYS A 58 -0.70 -2.67 -2.50
CA CYS A 58 -1.66 -3.53 -1.79
C CYS A 58 -3.01 -3.64 -2.53
N VAL A 59 -3.47 -2.53 -3.12
CA VAL A 59 -4.76 -2.45 -3.81
C VAL A 59 -4.79 -3.13 -5.18
N ILE A 60 -3.64 -3.58 -5.69
CA ILE A 60 -3.59 -4.41 -6.91
C ILE A 60 -4.32 -5.73 -6.66
N CYS A 61 -4.19 -6.30 -5.46
CA CYS A 61 -4.86 -7.55 -5.07
C CYS A 61 -6.05 -7.31 -4.14
N HIS A 62 -5.93 -6.38 -3.18
CA HIS A 62 -6.99 -6.02 -2.25
C HIS A 62 -7.84 -4.88 -2.82
N ILE A 63 -8.79 -5.22 -3.69
CA ILE A 63 -9.68 -4.22 -4.30
C ILE A 63 -10.71 -3.76 -3.25
N PRO A 64 -10.72 -2.47 -2.84
CA PRO A 64 -11.67 -1.98 -1.85
C PRO A 64 -13.11 -2.28 -2.27
N ASN A 65 -13.87 -2.92 -1.39
CA ASN A 65 -15.27 -3.25 -1.66
C ASN A 65 -16.08 -3.21 -0.36
N GLY A 66 -16.47 -2.00 0.04
CA GLY A 66 -17.20 -1.74 1.28
C GLY A 66 -16.45 -0.79 2.20
N PRO A 67 -16.77 -0.80 3.51
CA PRO A 67 -16.19 0.15 4.44
C PRO A 67 -14.67 -0.02 4.60
N GLY A 68 -13.97 1.11 4.70
CA GLY A 68 -12.54 1.14 5.00
C GLY A 68 -12.20 0.60 6.39
N CYS A 69 -10.93 0.28 6.60
CA CYS A 69 -10.43 -0.14 7.90
C CYS A 69 -10.52 0.99 8.93
N THR A 70 -10.65 0.60 10.20
CA THR A 70 -10.50 1.47 11.36
C THR A 70 -9.58 0.75 12.35
N PRO A 71 -9.08 1.42 13.42
CA PRO A 71 -8.32 0.73 14.45
C PRO A 71 -9.07 -0.45 15.10
N GLN A 72 -10.40 -0.47 15.02
CA GLN A 72 -11.27 -1.50 15.61
C GLN A 72 -11.79 -2.52 14.58
N ARG A 73 -11.59 -2.29 13.28
CA ARG A 73 -12.23 -3.08 12.20
C ARG A 73 -11.33 -3.23 10.97
N LYS A 74 -11.19 -4.45 10.48
CA LYS A 74 -10.57 -4.73 9.18
C LYS A 74 -11.41 -4.15 8.03
N GLY A 75 -10.75 -3.53 7.05
CA GLY A 75 -11.42 -3.07 5.83
C GLY A 75 -11.94 -4.23 4.99
N LEU A 76 -12.96 -3.98 4.19
CA LEU A 76 -13.48 -4.98 3.26
C LEU A 76 -12.85 -4.83 1.88
N PHE A 77 -12.39 -5.97 1.34
CA PHE A 77 -11.77 -6.06 0.05
C PHE A 77 -12.29 -7.27 -0.70
N GLN A 78 -12.41 -7.15 -2.01
CA GLN A 78 -12.65 -8.27 -2.88
C GLN A 78 -11.32 -8.86 -3.35
N LEU A 79 -11.17 -10.18 -3.23
CA LEU A 79 -10.02 -10.93 -3.74
C LEU A 79 -10.48 -11.91 -4.83
N LYS A 80 -10.22 -11.60 -6.09
CA LYS A 80 -10.41 -12.53 -7.22
C LYS A 80 -9.08 -13.23 -7.53
N ALA A 81 -8.66 -14.10 -6.60
CA ALA A 81 -7.28 -14.60 -6.57
C ALA A 81 -6.84 -15.27 -7.88
N LYS A 82 -7.67 -16.16 -8.45
CA LYS A 82 -7.33 -16.89 -9.68
C LYS A 82 -7.06 -15.93 -10.84
N GLU A 83 -8.02 -15.05 -11.14
CA GLU A 83 -7.93 -14.08 -12.23
C GLU A 83 -6.76 -13.12 -12.02
N MET A 84 -6.54 -12.69 -10.77
CA MET A 84 -5.46 -11.78 -10.41
C MET A 84 -4.09 -12.41 -10.63
N CYS A 85 -3.87 -13.64 -10.14
CA CYS A 85 -2.60 -14.34 -10.26
C CYS A 85 -2.18 -14.52 -11.72
N VAL A 86 -3.12 -14.96 -12.58
CA VAL A 86 -2.79 -15.23 -13.99
C VAL A 86 -2.62 -13.95 -14.81
N THR A 87 -3.15 -12.80 -14.38
CA THR A 87 -2.96 -11.50 -15.06
C THR A 87 -1.49 -11.14 -15.26
N CYS A 88 -0.63 -11.48 -14.30
CA CYS A 88 0.80 -11.21 -14.36
C CYS A 88 1.63 -12.46 -14.68
N HIS A 89 1.36 -13.59 -14.01
CA HIS A 89 2.21 -14.78 -14.15
C HIS A 89 2.18 -15.42 -15.54
N THR A 90 1.13 -15.21 -16.34
CA THR A 90 1.11 -15.61 -17.76
C THR A 90 2.09 -14.83 -18.63
N LYS A 91 2.59 -13.68 -18.14
CA LYS A 91 3.58 -12.83 -18.82
C LYS A 91 5.02 -13.17 -18.44
N GLY A 92 5.25 -14.33 -17.82
CA GLY A 92 6.60 -14.79 -17.45
C GLY A 92 7.11 -14.25 -16.11
N THR A 93 6.27 -13.64 -15.28
CA THR A 93 6.67 -13.19 -13.92
C THR A 93 6.71 -14.34 -12.90
N GLY A 94 6.45 -15.58 -13.32
CA GLY A 94 6.58 -16.79 -12.53
C GLY A 94 6.34 -18.04 -13.39
N SER A 95 6.42 -19.21 -12.76
CA SER A 95 6.17 -20.49 -13.43
C SER A 95 4.71 -20.90 -13.25
N LEU A 96 4.04 -21.28 -14.34
CA LEU A 96 2.71 -21.84 -14.29
C LEU A 96 2.77 -23.36 -14.17
N HIS A 97 1.95 -23.92 -13.29
CA HIS A 97 1.76 -25.37 -13.24
C HIS A 97 0.99 -25.83 -14.48
N ALA A 98 1.39 -26.96 -15.07
CA ALA A 98 0.68 -27.54 -16.22
C ALA A 98 -0.82 -27.76 -15.93
N ASN A 99 -1.15 -28.11 -14.68
CA ASN A 99 -2.51 -28.31 -14.19
C ASN A 99 -2.89 -27.25 -13.14
N ALA A 100 -2.69 -25.96 -13.43
CA ALA A 100 -3.09 -24.89 -12.51
C ALA A 100 -4.62 -24.91 -12.28
N ALA A 101 -5.08 -25.73 -11.33
CA ALA A 101 -6.49 -25.94 -10.99
C ALA A 101 -7.16 -24.72 -10.32
N GLY A 102 -6.60 -23.51 -10.49
CA GLY A 102 -7.09 -22.27 -9.91
C GLY A 102 -6.83 -22.08 -8.41
N ASN A 103 -6.30 -23.09 -7.72
CA ASN A 103 -6.08 -23.07 -6.27
C ASN A 103 -4.64 -22.67 -5.89
N CYS A 104 -4.14 -21.56 -6.44
CA CYS A 104 -2.77 -21.07 -6.22
C CYS A 104 -2.43 -20.92 -4.72
N LEU A 105 -3.42 -20.47 -3.94
CA LEU A 105 -3.31 -20.23 -2.51
C LEU A 105 -3.39 -21.51 -1.65
N GLN A 106 -3.38 -22.71 -2.22
CA GLN A 106 -3.15 -23.90 -1.40
C GLN A 106 -1.68 -24.03 -1.02
N CYS A 107 -0.79 -23.69 -1.97
CA CYS A 107 0.65 -23.84 -1.80
C CYS A 107 1.38 -22.50 -1.69
N HIS A 108 0.93 -21.46 -2.39
CA HIS A 108 1.64 -20.17 -2.45
C HIS A 108 1.03 -19.11 -1.54
N ASP A 109 1.87 -18.48 -0.74
CA ASP A 109 1.52 -17.28 0.01
C ASP A 109 1.66 -16.03 -0.90
N PRO A 110 0.59 -15.22 -1.05
CA PRO A 110 0.60 -14.08 -1.98
C PRO A 110 1.38 -12.88 -1.43
N HIS A 111 1.77 -12.90 -0.16
CA HIS A 111 2.62 -11.88 0.43
C HIS A 111 4.10 -12.28 0.32
N GLY A 112 4.42 -13.57 0.49
CA GLY A 112 5.80 -14.05 0.45
C GLY A 112 6.09 -15.22 1.41
N SER A 113 7.37 -15.60 1.52
CA SER A 113 7.83 -16.67 2.41
C SER A 113 9.19 -16.35 3.00
N ASN A 114 9.42 -16.79 4.24
CA ASN A 114 10.76 -16.76 4.85
C ASN A 114 11.65 -17.93 4.42
N ARG A 115 11.07 -18.94 3.74
CA ARG A 115 11.73 -20.23 3.50
C ARG A 115 12.12 -20.45 2.05
N SER A 116 11.30 -20.00 1.10
CA SER A 116 11.49 -20.30 -0.32
C SER A 116 11.25 -19.08 -1.20
N PRO A 117 12.07 -18.85 -2.24
CA PRO A 117 11.82 -17.80 -3.23
C PRO A 117 10.54 -18.05 -4.06
N TYR A 118 9.99 -19.26 -4.01
CA TYR A 118 8.73 -19.62 -4.67
C TYR A 118 7.49 -19.33 -3.79
N MET A 119 7.68 -18.66 -2.65
CA MET A 119 6.60 -18.22 -1.77
C MET A 119 5.73 -19.36 -1.24
N LEU A 120 6.33 -20.53 -0.97
CA LEU A 120 5.60 -21.69 -0.48
C LEU A 120 5.19 -21.54 0.99
N ARG A 121 3.97 -21.99 1.32
CA ARG A 121 3.41 -22.04 2.68
C ARG A 121 4.02 -23.14 3.55
N LYS A 122 4.45 -24.26 2.95
CA LYS A 122 5.01 -25.45 3.64
C LYS A 122 6.06 -26.11 2.73
N GLU A 123 6.93 -26.93 3.30
CA GLU A 123 7.75 -27.86 2.51
C GLU A 123 6.84 -28.94 1.91
N GLY A 124 7.14 -29.34 0.68
CA GLY A 124 6.58 -30.54 0.05
C GLY A 124 7.43 -31.75 0.40
#